data_AF-A0A8R7PVR4-F1
#
_entry.id   AF-A0A8R7PVR4-F1
#
_cell.length_a   1.000
_cell.length_b   1.000
_cell.length_c   1.000
_cell.angle_alpha   90.00
_cell.angle_beta   90.00
_cell.angle_gamma   90.00
#
_symmetry.space_group_name_H-M   'P 1'
#
loop_
_entity.id
_entity.type
_entity.pdbx_description
1 polymer ?
#
loop_
_entity_poly.entity_id
_entity_poly.type
_entity_poly.pdbx_seq_one_letter_code
_entity_poly.pdbx_strand_id
1 'polypeptide(L)'
;MSTEDEKLLKEAKKLPWDERLQHKNWKVRNDANIDLAALCDSITDPKDARLREFGPLFKKAVSDSNAPVQEKALDALLAFQRAADADVSRYAKEVCDAICAKCLTGRPKTVEKAQAAFLLWVELEASEVFLLSGHPTGLPGSCGFSQVNAGQNSKAFVLSAGQW
;
A
#
# COMPACT_ATOMS: atom_id res chain seq x y z
N MET A 1 24.74 -12.14 8.34
CA MET A 1 24.23 -11.18 9.35
C MET A 1 25.03 -11.40 10.61
N SER A 2 25.45 -10.36 11.34
CA SER A 2 26.19 -10.59 12.59
C SER A 2 25.22 -10.98 13.71
N THR A 3 25.69 -11.72 14.71
CA THR A 3 24.91 -12.08 15.90
C THR A 3 24.36 -10.83 16.62
N GLU A 4 25.05 -9.70 16.53
CA GLU A 4 24.61 -8.42 17.09
C GLU A 4 23.42 -7.82 16.33
N ASP A 5 23.41 -7.93 14.99
CA ASP A 5 22.27 -7.49 14.17
C ASP A 5 21.00 -8.30 14.53
N GLU A 6 21.14 -9.61 14.71
CA GLU A 6 20.02 -10.50 15.08
C GLU A 6 19.41 -10.12 16.44
N LYS A 7 20.27 -9.87 17.43
CA LYS A 7 19.85 -9.44 18.76
C LYS A 7 19.12 -8.09 18.70
N LEU A 8 19.65 -7.14 17.93
CA LEU A 8 19.01 -5.83 17.76
C LEU A 8 17.63 -5.95 17.11
N LEU A 9 17.50 -6.73 16.05
CA LEU A 9 16.21 -6.94 15.37
C LEU A 9 15.18 -7.56 16.34
N LYS A 10 15.59 -8.56 17.13
CA LYS A 10 14.71 -9.21 18.11
C LYS A 10 14.21 -8.25 19.20
N GLU A 11 15.08 -7.39 19.71
CA GLU A 11 14.68 -6.37 20.70
C GLU A 11 13.77 -5.31 20.08
N ALA A 12 14.07 -4.87 18.85
CA ALA A 12 13.25 -3.88 18.16
C ALA A 12 11.81 -4.34 17.91
N LYS A 13 11.54 -5.64 17.79
CA LYS A 13 10.16 -6.16 17.64
C LYS A 13 9.25 -5.89 18.84
N LYS A 14 9.80 -5.51 19.99
CA LYS A 14 9.03 -5.13 21.18
C LYS A 14 8.57 -3.66 21.16
N LEU A 15 9.14 -2.85 20.29
CA LEU A 15 8.82 -1.43 20.15
C LEU A 15 7.53 -1.24 19.33
N PRO A 16 6.79 -0.14 19.54
CA PRO A 16 5.65 0.20 18.69
C PRO A 16 6.07 0.52 17.25
N TRP A 17 5.11 0.50 16.33
CA TRP A 17 5.38 0.63 14.90
C TRP A 17 6.10 1.92 14.51
N ASP A 18 5.70 3.05 15.10
CA ASP A 18 6.29 4.35 14.82
C ASP A 18 7.78 4.41 15.19
N GLU A 19 8.15 3.83 16.34
CA GLU A 19 9.54 3.72 16.78
C GLU A 19 10.36 2.79 15.89
N ARG A 20 9.78 1.64 15.49
CA ARG A 20 10.45 0.67 14.60
C ARG A 20 10.70 1.25 13.21
N LEU A 21 9.69 1.89 12.62
CA LEU A 21 9.75 2.48 11.29
C LEU A 21 10.58 3.77 11.23
N GLN A 22 10.84 4.42 12.37
CA GLN A 22 11.72 5.59 12.46
C GLN A 22 13.04 5.30 13.17
N HIS A 23 13.36 4.02 13.39
CA HIS A 23 14.55 3.62 14.12
C HIS A 23 15.84 4.07 13.40
N LYS A 24 16.86 4.47 14.17
CA LYS A 24 18.16 4.93 13.63
C LYS A 24 18.84 3.90 12.72
N ASN A 25 18.69 2.61 13.03
CA ASN A 25 19.23 1.52 12.21
C ASN A 25 18.27 1.16 11.08
N TRP A 26 18.72 1.33 9.83
CA TRP A 26 17.93 1.01 8.63
C TRP A 26 17.51 -0.45 8.54
N LYS A 27 18.26 -1.41 9.10
CA LYS A 27 17.87 -2.82 9.11
C LYS A 27 16.61 -3.06 9.94
N VAL A 28 16.47 -2.33 11.06
CA VAL A 28 15.26 -2.37 11.89
C VAL A 28 14.07 -1.81 11.12
N ARG A 29 14.25 -0.68 10.43
CA ARG A 29 13.18 -0.10 9.60
C ARG A 29 12.80 -1.02 8.44
N ASN A 30 13.78 -1.67 7.81
CA ASN A 30 13.55 -2.66 6.76
C ASN A 30 12.74 -3.86 7.27
N ASP A 31 13.16 -4.44 8.41
CA ASP A 31 12.46 -5.56 9.07
C ASP A 31 11.03 -5.15 9.49
N ALA A 32 10.85 -3.94 10.01
CA ALA A 32 9.54 -3.42 10.36
C ALA A 32 8.60 -3.33 9.15
N ASN A 33 9.08 -2.88 7.98
CA ASN A 33 8.25 -2.88 6.77
C ASN A 33 7.92 -4.30 6.29
N ILE A 34 8.84 -5.26 6.44
CA ILE A 34 8.57 -6.69 6.11
C ILE A 34 7.47 -7.25 7.04
N ASP A 35 7.61 -7.03 8.34
CA ASP A 35 6.62 -7.47 9.33
C ASP A 35 5.26 -6.79 9.10
N LEU A 36 5.25 -5.50 8.75
CA LEU A 36 4.03 -4.75 8.47
C LEU A 36 3.31 -5.28 7.21
N ALA A 37 4.05 -5.60 6.16
CA ALA A 37 3.50 -6.24 4.96
C ALA A 37 2.85 -7.59 5.28
N ALA A 38 3.58 -8.46 6.00
CA ALA A 38 3.08 -9.77 6.41
C ALA A 38 1.85 -9.66 7.31
N LEU A 39 1.81 -8.66 8.20
CA LEU A 39 0.64 -8.40 9.03
C LEU A 39 -0.56 -7.96 8.19
N CYS A 40 -0.38 -7.06 7.24
CA CYS A 40 -1.44 -6.65 6.32
C CYS A 40 -1.97 -7.83 5.49
N ASP A 41 -1.09 -8.68 4.95
CA ASP A 41 -1.48 -9.88 4.19
C ASP A 41 -2.25 -10.91 5.04
N SER A 42 -2.06 -10.90 6.36
CA SER A 42 -2.80 -11.76 7.29
C SER A 42 -4.18 -11.23 7.68
N ILE A 43 -4.48 -9.96 7.37
CA ILE A 43 -5.77 -9.35 7.68
C ILE A 43 -6.79 -9.80 6.63
N THR A 44 -7.86 -10.44 7.08
CA THR A 44 -8.96 -10.90 6.21
C THR A 44 -10.19 -10.02 6.30
N ASP A 45 -10.34 -9.24 7.38
CA ASP A 45 -11.41 -8.26 7.53
C ASP A 45 -10.91 -6.87 7.09
N PRO A 46 -11.43 -6.30 6.00
CA PRO A 46 -10.99 -4.99 5.51
C PRO A 46 -11.37 -3.82 6.42
N LYS A 47 -12.17 -4.05 7.47
CA LYS A 47 -12.53 -3.07 8.50
C LYS A 47 -11.76 -3.25 9.81
N ASP A 48 -10.74 -4.12 9.82
CA ASP A 48 -9.91 -4.36 10.99
C ASP A 48 -9.31 -3.04 11.51
N ALA A 49 -9.51 -2.77 12.80
CA ALA A 49 -9.08 -1.52 13.43
C ALA A 49 -7.57 -1.28 13.31
N ARG A 50 -6.76 -2.34 13.21
CA ARG A 50 -5.30 -2.26 13.04
C ARG A 50 -4.90 -1.52 11.76
N LEU A 51 -5.70 -1.62 10.68
CA LEU A 51 -5.42 -0.92 9.43
C LEU A 51 -5.43 0.61 9.62
N ARG A 52 -6.29 1.12 10.51
CA ARG A 52 -6.34 2.56 10.82
C ARG A 52 -5.08 3.06 11.53
N GLU A 53 -4.41 2.19 12.28
CA GLU A 53 -3.14 2.50 12.92
C GLU A 53 -1.99 2.56 11.91
N PHE A 54 -2.08 1.83 10.80
CA PHE A 54 -1.00 1.73 9.81
C PHE A 54 -1.00 2.86 8.78
N GLY A 55 -2.18 3.33 8.36
CA GLY A 55 -2.33 4.35 7.32
C GLY A 55 -1.39 5.57 7.48
N PRO A 56 -1.39 6.24 8.65
CA PRO A 56 -0.54 7.41 8.89
C PRO A 56 0.98 7.14 8.84
N LEU A 57 1.41 5.88 8.95
CA LEU A 57 2.82 5.50 8.98
C LEU A 57 3.47 5.57 7.59
N PHE A 58 2.68 5.33 6.54
CA PHE A 58 3.21 5.11 5.18
C PHE A 58 3.87 6.33 4.58
N LYS A 59 3.38 7.55 4.84
CA LYS A 59 4.00 8.78 4.33
C LYS A 59 5.49 8.87 4.67
N LYS A 60 5.84 8.58 5.93
CA LYS A 60 7.24 8.58 6.38
C LYS A 60 7.98 7.36 5.85
N ALA A 61 7.35 6.18 5.85
CA ALA A 61 7.97 4.94 5.41
C ALA A 61 8.41 4.97 3.94
N VAL A 62 7.55 5.43 3.02
CA VAL A 62 7.88 5.53 1.58
C VAL A 62 8.87 6.66 1.27
N SER A 63 9.05 7.59 2.21
CA SER A 63 10.02 8.69 2.11
C SER A 63 11.42 8.33 2.63
N ASP A 64 11.66 7.07 3.02
CA ASP A 64 12.96 6.65 3.56
C ASP A 64 14.09 6.90 2.54
N SER A 65 15.23 7.40 3.02
CA SER A 65 16.40 7.67 2.18
C SER A 65 17.18 6.40 1.79
N ASN A 66 16.95 5.28 2.48
CA ASN A 66 17.62 4.02 2.22
C ASN A 66 16.82 3.20 1.20
N ALA A 67 17.39 2.96 0.01
CA ALA A 67 16.68 2.30 -1.10
C ALA A 67 16.08 0.92 -0.74
N PRO A 68 16.78 -0.01 -0.07
CA PRO A 68 16.18 -1.25 0.43
C PRO A 68 14.96 -1.03 1.33
N VAL A 69 15.04 -0.11 2.29
CA VAL A 69 13.92 0.20 3.21
C VAL A 69 12.74 0.78 2.44
N GLN A 70 13.01 1.74 1.54
CA GLN A 70 11.98 2.37 0.72
C GLN A 70 11.24 1.35 -0.15
N GLU A 71 11.98 0.42 -0.76
CA GLU A 71 11.37 -0.65 -1.56
C GLU A 71 10.47 -1.55 -0.71
N LYS A 72 10.86 -1.86 0.54
CA LYS A 72 10.03 -2.62 1.48
C LYS A 72 8.85 -1.84 2.04
N ALA A 73 8.97 -0.52 2.20
CA ALA A 73 7.83 0.32 2.54
C ALA A 73 6.76 0.32 1.45
N LEU A 74 7.16 0.28 0.17
CA LEU A 74 6.22 0.12 -0.94
C LEU A 74 5.57 -1.27 -0.96
N ASP A 75 6.32 -2.34 -0.68
CA ASP A 75 5.73 -3.69 -0.51
C ASP A 75 4.65 -3.69 0.59
N ALA A 76 4.94 -3.08 1.74
CA ALA A 76 4.00 -2.95 2.84
C ALA A 76 2.78 -2.10 2.48
N LEU A 77 2.96 -1.02 1.72
CA LEU A 77 1.86 -0.17 1.26
C LEU A 77 0.92 -0.94 0.35
N LEU A 78 1.46 -1.71 -0.60
CA LEU A 78 0.66 -2.54 -1.50
C LEU A 78 -0.16 -3.59 -0.73
N ALA A 79 0.45 -4.23 0.29
CA ALA A 79 -0.25 -5.18 1.16
C ALA A 79 -1.38 -4.48 1.95
N PHE A 80 -1.10 -3.31 2.51
CA PHE A 80 -2.08 -2.49 3.21
C PHE A 80 -3.29 -2.11 2.33
N GLN A 81 -3.04 -1.61 1.12
CA GLN A 81 -4.09 -1.25 0.16
C GLN A 81 -4.95 -2.45 -0.26
N ARG A 82 -4.36 -3.66 -0.33
CA ARG A 82 -5.09 -4.89 -0.66
C ARG A 82 -5.93 -5.41 0.50
N ALA A 83 -5.47 -5.18 1.72
CA ALA A 83 -6.14 -5.64 2.93
C ALA A 83 -7.32 -4.74 3.32
N ALA A 84 -7.25 -3.44 3.03
CA ALA A 84 -8.21 -2.46 3.53
C ALA A 84 -9.36 -2.13 2.57
N ASP A 85 -10.44 -1.55 3.11
CA ASP A 85 -11.55 -1.00 2.33
C ASP A 85 -11.26 0.43 1.82
N ALA A 86 -12.22 1.04 1.13
CA ALA A 86 -12.09 2.39 0.56
C ALA A 86 -11.78 3.49 1.60
N ASP A 87 -12.01 3.26 2.90
CA ASP A 87 -11.76 4.27 3.94
C ASP A 87 -10.29 4.73 3.99
N VAL A 88 -9.36 3.89 3.51
CA VAL A 88 -7.93 4.20 3.47
C VAL A 88 -7.54 5.25 2.43
N SER A 89 -8.42 5.56 1.49
CA SER A 89 -8.22 6.62 0.49
C SER A 89 -7.95 8.00 1.11
N ARG A 90 -8.38 8.22 2.35
CA ARG A 90 -8.06 9.44 3.11
C ARG A 90 -6.55 9.70 3.24
N TYR A 91 -5.72 8.65 3.20
CA TYR A 91 -4.26 8.75 3.27
C TYR A 91 -3.60 8.91 1.89
N ALA A 92 -4.37 8.69 0.81
CA ALA A 92 -3.83 8.64 -0.56
C ALA A 92 -3.10 9.93 -0.92
N LYS A 93 -3.67 11.11 -0.63
CA LYS A 93 -3.04 12.38 -0.98
C LYS A 93 -1.61 12.49 -0.44
N GLU A 94 -1.43 12.33 0.86
CA GLU A 94 -0.13 12.57 1.48
C GLU A 94 0.90 11.47 1.17
N VAL A 95 0.45 10.24 0.96
CA VAL A 95 1.31 9.12 0.53
C VAL A 95 1.71 9.28 -0.93
N CYS A 96 0.78 9.65 -1.82
CA CYS A 96 1.05 9.89 -3.24
C CYS A 96 2.03 11.06 -3.43
N ASP A 97 1.85 12.17 -2.71
CA ASP A 97 2.78 13.30 -2.74
C ASP A 97 4.20 12.85 -2.35
N ALA A 98 4.33 12.00 -1.33
CA ALA A 98 5.61 11.42 -0.89
C ALA A 98 6.22 10.49 -1.94
N ILE A 99 5.43 9.61 -2.56
CA ILE A 99 5.87 8.70 -3.63
C ILE A 99 6.37 9.50 -4.84
N CYS A 100 5.63 10.52 -5.28
CA CYS A 100 6.03 11.39 -6.38
C CYS A 100 7.37 12.07 -6.10
N ALA A 101 7.58 12.53 -4.86
CA ALA A 101 8.81 13.20 -4.46
C ALA A 101 10.02 12.27 -4.33
N LYS A 102 9.82 10.99 -3.97
CA LYS A 102 10.91 10.12 -3.50
C LYS A 102 11.10 8.80 -4.25
N CYS A 103 10.08 8.29 -4.94
CA CYS A 103 10.09 6.94 -5.49
C CYS A 103 10.16 6.91 -7.02
N LEU A 104 9.67 7.94 -7.71
CA LEU A 104 9.55 7.96 -9.18
C LEU A 104 10.87 8.12 -9.94
N THR A 105 11.92 8.58 -9.26
CA THR A 105 13.29 8.64 -9.81
C THR A 105 14.19 7.57 -9.20
N GLY A 106 13.59 6.57 -8.54
CA GLY A 106 14.29 5.49 -7.86
C GLY A 106 14.77 4.40 -8.82
N ARG A 107 15.06 3.21 -8.25
CA ARG A 107 15.40 2.02 -9.05
C ARG A 107 14.17 1.55 -9.83
N PRO A 108 14.32 0.84 -10.97
CA PRO A 108 13.19 0.34 -11.75
C PRO A 108 12.11 -0.39 -10.91
N LYS A 109 12.53 -1.30 -10.02
CA LYS A 109 11.61 -2.00 -9.11
C LYS A 109 10.85 -1.09 -8.14
N THR A 110 11.48 -0.01 -7.68
CA THR A 110 10.84 0.98 -6.82
C THR A 110 9.77 1.75 -7.60
N VAL A 111 10.08 2.13 -8.85
CA VAL A 111 9.14 2.83 -9.74
C VAL A 111 7.96 1.93 -10.09
N GLU A 112 8.19 0.66 -10.43
CA GLU A 112 7.12 -0.32 -10.71
C GLU A 112 6.16 -0.47 -9.52
N LYS A 113 6.70 -0.57 -8.30
CA LYS A 113 5.88 -0.65 -7.07
C LYS A 113 5.13 0.64 -6.77
N ALA A 114 5.76 1.79 -7.01
CA ALA A 114 5.11 3.10 -6.89
C ALA A 114 3.93 3.23 -7.86
N GLN A 115 4.10 2.82 -9.12
CA GLN A 115 3.04 2.79 -10.12
C GLN A 115 1.91 1.84 -9.70
N ALA A 116 2.24 0.64 -9.21
CA ALA A 116 1.26 -0.30 -8.69
C ALA A 116 0.46 0.31 -7.51
N ALA A 117 1.11 1.06 -6.62
CA ALA A 117 0.43 1.71 -5.50
C ALA A 117 -0.55 2.78 -5.98
N PHE A 118 -0.21 3.56 -7.01
CA PHE A 118 -1.15 4.51 -7.63
C PHE A 118 -2.35 3.80 -8.26
N LEU A 119 -2.13 2.72 -8.98
CA LEU A 119 -3.22 1.95 -9.61
C LEU A 119 -4.17 1.36 -8.54
N LEU A 120 -3.64 0.85 -7.43
CA LEU A 120 -4.48 0.36 -6.33
C LEU A 120 -5.31 1.46 -5.68
N TRP A 121 -4.79 2.69 -5.55
CA TRP A 121 -5.61 3.81 -5.09
C TRP A 121 -6.77 4.11 -6.04
N VAL A 122 -6.52 4.08 -7.36
CA VAL A 122 -7.59 4.26 -8.36
C VAL A 122 -8.65 3.16 -8.27
N GLU A 123 -8.24 1.90 -8.05
CA GLU A 123 -9.17 0.78 -7.86
C GLU A 123 -10.07 0.96 -6.62
N LEU A 124 -9.51 1.45 -5.50
CA LEU A 124 -10.25 1.71 -4.27
C LEU A 124 -11.29 2.83 -4.45
N GLU A 125 -10.91 3.94 -5.09
CA GLU A 125 -11.81 5.06 -5.39
C GLU A 125 -12.96 4.65 -6.33
N ALA A 126 -12.66 3.90 -7.39
CA ALA A 126 -13.67 3.43 -8.33
C ALA A 126 -14.69 2.50 -7.65
N SER A 127 -14.23 1.68 -6.70
CA SER A 127 -15.08 0.78 -5.93
C SER A 127 -16.03 1.54 -5.00
N GLU A 128 -15.58 2.65 -4.40
CA GLU A 128 -16.42 3.51 -3.55
C GLU A 128 -17.56 4.14 -4.36
N VAL A 129 -17.25 4.74 -5.51
CA VAL A 129 -18.25 5.40 -6.38
C VAL A 129 -19.32 4.41 -6.85
N PHE A 130 -18.94 3.17 -7.17
CA PHE A 130 -19.91 2.14 -7.57
C PHE A 130 -20.85 1.75 -6.43
N LEU A 131 -20.32 1.55 -5.21
CA LEU A 131 -21.14 1.21 -4.05
C LEU A 131 -22.10 2.34 -3.65
N LEU A 132 -21.67 3.59 -3.77
CA LEU A 132 -22.51 4.77 -3.52
C LEU A 132 -23.59 4.97 -4.59
N SER A 133 -23.30 4.64 -5.85
CA SER A 133 -24.26 4.72 -6.97
C SER A 133 -25.22 3.51 -7.08
N GLY A 134 -25.00 2.47 -6.28
CA GLY A 134 -25.90 1.32 -6.15
C GLY A 134 -27.19 1.59 -5.35
N HIS A 135 -27.39 2.81 -4.85
CA HIS A 135 -28.71 3.25 -4.39
C HIS A 135 -29.60 3.55 -5.60
N PRO A 136 -30.88 3.12 -5.64
CA PRO A 136 -31.74 3.27 -6.81
C PRO A 136 -32.22 4.72 -6.94
N THR A 137 -31.33 5.63 -7.34
CA THR A 137 -31.73 6.91 -7.92
C THR A 137 -31.29 6.89 -9.37
N GLY A 138 -32.22 6.44 -10.22
CA GLY A 138 -32.00 6.34 -11.65
C GLY A 138 -31.59 7.69 -12.25
N LEU A 139 -30.37 7.74 -12.78
CA LEU A 139 -29.95 8.69 -13.79
C LEU A 139 -29.07 7.95 -14.82
N PRO A 140 -29.28 8.16 -16.13
CA PRO A 140 -28.51 7.50 -17.16
C PRO A 140 -27.20 8.27 -17.39
N GLY A 141 -26.09 7.72 -16.90
CA GLY A 141 -24.75 8.21 -17.15
C GLY A 141 -23.80 7.02 -17.25
N SER A 142 -23.84 6.33 -18.39
CA SER A 142 -23.05 5.14 -18.67
C SER A 142 -21.55 5.46 -18.78
N CYS A 143 -20.82 5.37 -17.67
CA CYS A 143 -19.43 4.91 -17.71
C CYS A 143 -19.47 3.38 -17.62
N GLY A 144 -19.43 2.72 -18.77
CA GLY A 144 -19.44 1.26 -18.86
C GLY A 144 -18.15 0.66 -18.32
N PHE A 145 -18.12 0.34 -17.03
CA PHE A 145 -17.17 -0.60 -16.45
C PHE A 145 -17.78 -2.00 -16.58
N SER A 146 -17.54 -2.67 -17.71
CA SER A 146 -18.03 -4.03 -17.91
C SER A 146 -17.29 -4.99 -16.98
N GLN A 147 -18.03 -5.56 -16.03
CA GLN A 147 -17.57 -6.65 -15.16
C GLN A 147 -17.03 -7.81 -16.01
N VAL A 148 -15.78 -8.21 -15.75
CA VAL A 148 -15.36 -9.59 -16.01
C VAL A 148 -15.80 -10.42 -14.81
N ASN A 149 -16.62 -11.44 -15.10
CA ASN A 149 -17.32 -12.28 -14.13
C ASN A 149 -16.39 -12.85 -13.05
N ALA A 150 -16.87 -12.77 -11.80
CA ALA A 150 -16.24 -13.38 -10.64
C ALA A 150 -16.28 -14.91 -10.74
N GLY A 151 -15.15 -15.51 -11.08
CA GLY A 151 -14.99 -16.96 -11.11
C GLY A 151 -13.56 -17.33 -11.45
N GLN A 152 -12.81 -17.69 -10.42
CA GLN A 152 -11.49 -18.34 -10.49
C GLN A 152 -10.30 -17.46 -10.92
N ASN A 153 -9.52 -17.09 -9.92
CA ASN A 153 -8.06 -17.21 -9.91
C ASN A 153 -7.32 -16.69 -11.16
N SER A 154 -7.27 -15.37 -11.35
CA SER A 154 -6.19 -14.60 -12.01
C SER A 154 -6.61 -13.14 -12.12
N LYS A 155 -6.06 -12.25 -11.29
CA LYS A 155 -6.20 -10.80 -11.50
C LYS A 155 -5.37 -10.41 -12.72
N ALA A 156 -5.99 -10.41 -13.90
CA ALA A 156 -5.45 -9.79 -15.10
C ALA A 156 -6.39 -8.66 -15.50
N PHE A 157 -6.03 -7.42 -15.13
CA PHE A 157 -6.66 -6.23 -15.66
C PHE A 157 -5.82 -5.79 -16.86
N VAL A 158 -6.29 -6.07 -18.08
CA VAL A 158 -5.64 -5.62 -19.31
C VAL A 158 -6.04 -4.16 -19.53
N LEU A 159 -5.16 -3.23 -19.16
CA LEU A 159 -5.22 -1.87 -19.66
C LEU A 159 -4.86 -1.92 -21.15
N SER A 160 -5.86 -1.82 -22.03
CA SER A 160 -5.61 -1.53 -23.44
C SER A 160 -4.94 -0.15 -23.51
N ALA A 161 -3.65 -0.13 -23.78
CA ALA A 161 -2.90 1.10 -24.03
C ALA A 161 -3.42 1.73 -25.33
N GLY A 162 -4.28 2.72 -25.19
CA GLY A 162 -4.60 3.65 -26.27
C GLY A 162 -3.36 4.49 -26.58
N GLN A 163 -2.88 4.38 -27.82
CA GLN A 163 -1.84 5.22 -28.39
C GLN A 163 -2.12 6.70 -28.16
N TRP A 164 -1.13 7.39 -27.59
CA TRP A 164 -0.85 8.81 -27.79
C TRP A 164 0.63 8.96 -28.13
#